data_AF-A0A0K0Y915-F1
#
_entry.id   AF-A0A0K0Y915-F1
#
_cell.length_a   1.000
_cell.length_b   1.000
_cell.length_c   1.000
_cell.angle_alpha   90.00
_cell.angle_beta   90.00
_cell.angle_gamma   90.00
#
_symmetry.space_group_name_H-M   'P 1'
#
loop_
_entity.id
_entity.type
_entity.pdbx_description
1 polymer ?
#
loop_
_entity_poly.entity_id
_entity_poly.type
_entity_poly.pdbx_seq_one_letter_code
_entity_poly.pdbx_strand_id
1 'polypeptide(L)'
;MIRSLAALILSAQAASAGGLMDRTVTFGVLAYDENEVPIYVGERHPAVVTNSVEYGLGPEGSQNGWDIVPAIIDIRDQKIIVTYPDTVGGIFPEPEFNGYVLDFLTDCVLFNGAGQDLENSTVELADDAIFVEGSKLYVDMAGQEFGPQTFIVVDVDVADCPLS
;
A
#
# COMPACT_ATOMS: atom_id res chain seq x y z
N MET A 1 18.43 -27.20 -55.83
CA MET A 1 17.75 -27.67 -54.60
C MET A 1 18.43 -27.00 -53.41
N ILE A 2 17.63 -26.55 -52.43
CA ILE A 2 18.01 -26.35 -51.01
C ILE A 2 18.85 -25.07 -50.75
N ARG A 3 18.54 -24.17 -49.81
CA ARG A 3 17.44 -24.01 -48.83
C ARG A 3 17.46 -22.54 -48.40
N SER A 4 16.30 -21.88 -48.41
CA SER A 4 16.11 -20.57 -47.78
C SER A 4 16.17 -20.72 -46.25
N LEU A 5 17.01 -19.92 -45.59
CA LEU A 5 17.06 -19.82 -44.14
C LEU A 5 16.11 -18.70 -43.72
N ALA A 6 14.96 -19.06 -43.12
CA ALA A 6 14.05 -18.10 -42.52
C ALA A 6 14.55 -17.78 -41.10
N ALA A 7 14.95 -16.54 -40.87
CA ALA A 7 15.25 -16.02 -39.54
C ALA A 7 13.91 -15.75 -38.81
N LEU A 8 13.63 -16.55 -37.78
CA LEU A 8 12.50 -16.34 -36.89
C LEU A 8 12.89 -15.26 -35.87
N ILE A 9 12.39 -14.04 -36.05
CA ILE A 9 12.53 -12.97 -35.07
C ILE A 9 11.48 -13.25 -33.99
N LEU A 10 11.91 -13.78 -32.84
CA LEU A 10 11.06 -13.88 -31.65
C LEU A 10 10.89 -12.47 -31.08
N SER A 11 9.73 -11.86 -31.34
CA SER A 11 9.27 -10.69 -30.60
C SER A 11 8.92 -11.13 -29.18
N ALA A 12 9.86 -11.00 -28.25
CA ALA A 12 9.56 -11.07 -26.82
C ALA A 12 8.66 -9.87 -26.50
N GLN A 13 7.35 -10.10 -26.45
CA GLN A 13 6.43 -9.18 -25.81
C GLN A 13 6.78 -9.24 -24.33
N ALA A 14 7.46 -8.20 -23.83
CA ALA A 14 7.46 -7.93 -22.40
C ALA A 14 5.99 -7.79 -22.01
N ALA A 15 5.45 -8.74 -21.26
CA ALA A 15 4.22 -8.51 -20.53
C ALA A 15 4.54 -7.32 -19.62
N SER A 16 3.92 -6.17 -19.88
CA SER A 16 3.94 -5.08 -18.92
C SER A 16 3.34 -5.67 -17.65
N ALA A 17 4.12 -5.74 -16.57
CA ALA A 17 3.53 -5.92 -15.25
C ALA A 17 2.51 -4.79 -15.11
N GLY A 18 1.21 -5.10 -15.04
CA GLY A 18 0.18 -4.08 -14.98
C GLY A 18 0.27 -3.31 -13.67
N GLY A 19 -0.03 -2.01 -13.66
CA GLY A 19 -0.16 -1.24 -12.42
C GLY A 19 -1.50 -1.51 -11.71
N LEU A 20 -1.77 -0.76 -10.65
CA LEU A 20 -2.93 -0.90 -9.76
C LEU A 20 -4.26 -0.46 -10.38
N MET A 21 -4.26 0.29 -11.49
CA MET A 21 -5.50 0.81 -12.08
C MET A 21 -6.51 -0.30 -12.40
N ASP A 22 -7.78 -0.03 -12.11
CA ASP A 22 -8.91 -0.95 -12.30
C ASP A 22 -8.84 -2.24 -11.44
N ARG A 23 -7.81 -2.41 -10.60
CA ARG A 23 -7.74 -3.52 -9.63
C ARG A 23 -8.60 -3.23 -8.41
N THR A 24 -9.14 -4.29 -7.82
CA THR A 24 -9.77 -4.20 -6.51
C THR A 24 -8.74 -4.45 -5.42
N VAL A 25 -8.45 -3.39 -4.67
CA VAL A 25 -7.59 -3.42 -3.49
C VAL A 25 -8.45 -3.36 -2.24
N THR A 26 -7.85 -3.74 -1.12
CA THR A 26 -8.43 -3.57 0.20
C THR A 26 -7.41 -2.90 1.09
N PHE A 27 -7.87 -1.89 1.81
CA PHE A 27 -7.07 -1.08 2.72
C PHE A 27 -7.59 -1.25 4.14
N GLY A 28 -6.73 -1.13 5.13
CA GLY A 28 -7.13 -1.07 6.53
C GLY A 28 -5.92 -0.78 7.41
N VAL A 29 -6.14 -0.79 8.72
CA VAL A 29 -5.10 -0.50 9.71
C VAL A 29 -4.87 -1.67 10.64
N LEU A 30 -3.66 -1.74 11.18
CA LEU A 30 -3.26 -2.76 12.15
C LEU A 30 -2.27 -2.13 13.12
N ALA A 31 -2.41 -2.46 14.40
CA ALA A 31 -1.42 -2.12 15.43
C ALA A 31 -1.18 -3.31 16.36
N TYR A 32 0.08 -3.64 16.64
CA TYR A 32 0.46 -4.73 17.54
C TYR A 32 1.87 -4.55 18.11
N ASP A 33 2.10 -5.11 19.31
CA ASP A 33 3.44 -5.49 19.79
C ASP A 33 3.74 -6.96 19.45
N GLU A 34 2.71 -7.81 19.48
CA GLU A 34 2.75 -9.23 19.09
C GLU A 34 1.65 -9.48 18.05
N ASN A 35 2.00 -9.91 16.84
CA ASN A 35 1.07 -10.02 15.71
C ASN A 35 -0.13 -10.95 16.03
N GLU A 36 0.09 -12.02 16.80
CA GLU A 36 -0.95 -12.95 17.22
C GLU A 36 -1.98 -12.35 18.18
N VAL A 37 -1.66 -11.22 18.82
CA VAL A 37 -2.51 -10.53 19.80
C VAL A 37 -2.54 -9.03 19.50
N PRO A 38 -3.23 -8.60 18.42
CA PRO A 38 -3.20 -7.22 17.98
C PRO A 38 -3.85 -6.28 18.99
N ILE A 39 -3.28 -5.08 19.11
CA ILE A 39 -3.82 -3.97 19.90
C ILE A 39 -5.07 -3.42 19.20
N TYR A 40 -5.00 -3.27 17.88
CA TYR A 40 -6.08 -2.74 17.05
C TYR A 40 -6.10 -3.45 15.69
N VAL A 41 -7.29 -3.84 15.24
CA VAL A 41 -7.52 -4.32 13.87
C VAL A 41 -8.66 -3.51 13.27
N GLY A 42 -8.34 -2.68 12.28
CA GLY A 42 -9.33 -1.86 11.59
C GLY A 42 -10.19 -2.67 10.61
N GLU A 43 -11.30 -2.07 10.21
CA GLU A 43 -12.13 -2.57 9.12
C GLU A 43 -11.32 -2.63 7.82
N ARG A 44 -11.67 -3.60 6.98
CA ARG A 44 -11.10 -3.77 5.65
C ARG A 44 -12.00 -3.07 4.64
N HIS A 45 -11.47 -2.06 3.97
CA HIS A 45 -12.19 -1.20 3.03
C HIS A 45 -11.84 -1.59 1.59
N PRO A 46 -12.70 -2.31 0.85
CA PRO A 46 -12.45 -2.64 -0.55
C PRO A 46 -12.79 -1.46 -1.47
N ALA A 47 -11.92 -1.18 -2.45
CA ALA A 47 -12.18 -0.21 -3.51
C ALA A 47 -11.56 -0.64 -4.84
N VAL A 48 -12.14 -0.17 -5.93
CA VAL A 48 -11.52 -0.24 -7.25
C VAL A 48 -10.64 0.98 -7.41
N VAL A 49 -9.39 0.78 -7.79
CA VAL A 49 -8.41 1.86 -7.99
C VAL A 49 -8.80 2.68 -9.21
N THR A 50 -8.90 3.99 -9.03
CA THR A 50 -9.28 4.95 -10.08
C THR A 50 -8.30 6.14 -10.11
N ASN A 51 -8.66 7.19 -10.85
CA ASN A 51 -7.93 8.45 -10.80
C ASN A 51 -8.48 9.43 -9.74
N SER A 52 -9.22 8.94 -8.75
CA SER A 52 -9.83 9.73 -7.67
C SER A 52 -9.47 9.10 -6.33
N VAL A 53 -9.49 9.87 -5.25
CA VAL A 53 -9.27 9.37 -3.88
C VAL A 53 -10.17 8.17 -3.58
N GLU A 54 -9.56 7.06 -3.16
CA GLU A 54 -10.25 5.82 -2.83
C GLU A 54 -10.86 5.83 -1.42
N TYR A 55 -10.20 6.44 -0.43
CA TYR A 55 -10.66 6.34 0.96
C TYR A 55 -10.54 7.64 1.75
N GLY A 56 -11.55 7.91 2.57
CA GLY A 56 -11.45 8.75 3.75
C GLY A 56 -11.74 7.90 4.98
N LEU A 57 -10.69 7.49 5.69
CA LEU A 57 -10.78 6.72 6.92
C LEU A 57 -11.23 7.65 8.04
N GLY A 58 -12.41 7.38 8.59
CA GLY A 58 -12.90 8.01 9.81
C GLY A 58 -12.69 7.11 11.02
N PRO A 59 -13.07 7.57 12.23
CA PRO A 59 -13.06 6.72 13.42
C PRO A 59 -13.88 5.43 13.22
N GLU A 60 -13.33 4.31 13.68
CA GLU A 60 -13.93 2.97 13.54
C GLU A 60 -14.35 2.38 14.89
N GLY A 61 -14.03 3.08 15.99
CA GLY A 61 -14.41 2.71 17.33
C GLY A 61 -13.26 2.06 18.09
N SER A 62 -13.27 2.26 19.42
CA SER A 62 -12.10 1.93 20.22
C SER A 62 -11.94 0.44 20.50
N GLN A 63 -10.70 -0.05 20.36
CA GLN A 63 -10.24 -1.37 20.78
C GLN A 63 -9.02 -1.18 21.70
N ASN A 64 -9.02 -1.78 22.89
CA ASN A 64 -7.92 -1.67 23.86
C ASN A 64 -7.50 -0.23 24.23
N GLY A 65 -8.40 0.75 24.07
CA GLY A 65 -8.12 2.18 24.31
C GLY A 65 -7.56 2.93 23.10
N TRP A 66 -7.45 2.28 21.95
CA TRP A 66 -6.95 2.82 20.68
C TRP A 66 -8.10 2.93 19.68
N ASP A 67 -8.00 3.88 18.76
CA ASP A 67 -8.88 4.01 17.60
C ASP A 67 -8.02 4.40 16.40
N ILE A 68 -8.57 4.25 15.21
CA ILE A 68 -7.90 4.61 13.96
C ILE A 68 -7.55 6.10 13.92
N VAL A 69 -6.37 6.41 13.39
CA VAL A 69 -6.00 7.78 13.01
C VAL A 69 -6.69 8.12 11.68
N PRO A 70 -7.58 9.14 11.63
CA PRO A 70 -8.25 9.49 10.39
C PRO A 70 -7.26 9.90 9.30
N ALA A 71 -7.39 9.31 8.12
CA ALA A 71 -6.48 9.51 6.99
C ALA A 71 -7.25 9.50 5.68
N ILE A 72 -6.67 10.12 4.66
CA ILE A 72 -7.17 10.13 3.29
C ILE A 72 -6.16 9.36 2.46
N ILE A 73 -6.63 8.31 1.79
CA ILE A 73 -5.80 7.39 1.02
C ILE A 73 -6.19 7.51 -0.45
N ASP A 74 -5.20 7.83 -1.27
CA ASP A 74 -5.32 7.99 -2.71
C ASP A 74 -4.35 7.03 -3.40
N ILE A 75 -4.89 6.05 -4.09
CA ILE A 75 -4.18 4.96 -4.74
C ILE A 75 -4.17 5.23 -6.24
N ARG A 76 -2.97 5.28 -6.80
CA ARG A 76 -2.70 5.50 -8.22
C ARG A 76 -2.08 4.24 -8.81
N ASP A 77 -1.87 4.26 -10.13
CA ASP A 77 -1.35 3.10 -10.87
C ASP A 77 -0.10 2.46 -10.24
N GLN A 78 0.82 3.25 -9.70
CA GLN A 78 2.04 2.74 -9.05
C GLN A 78 2.38 3.47 -7.77
N LYS A 79 1.41 4.17 -7.17
CA LYS A 79 1.64 4.98 -5.97
C LYS A 79 0.50 4.84 -4.98
N ILE A 80 0.82 4.91 -3.69
CA ILE A 80 -0.15 5.09 -2.61
C ILE A 80 0.21 6.40 -1.93
N ILE A 81 -0.77 7.27 -1.79
CA ILE A 81 -0.62 8.60 -1.23
C ILE A 81 -1.45 8.64 0.05
N VAL A 82 -0.78 8.92 1.18
CA VAL A 82 -1.41 9.06 2.48
C VAL A 82 -1.36 10.53 2.88
N THR A 83 -2.53 11.07 3.20
CA THR A 83 -2.70 12.43 3.72
C THR A 83 -3.64 12.43 4.91
N TYR A 84 -3.75 13.55 5.61
CA TYR A 84 -4.57 13.66 6.81
C TYR A 84 -5.51 14.87 6.72
N PRO A 85 -6.75 14.76 7.24
CA PRO A 85 -7.66 15.89 7.31
C PRO A 85 -7.09 17.09 8.09
N ASP A 86 -7.49 18.30 7.69
CA ASP A 86 -7.07 19.57 8.32
C ASP A 86 -7.40 19.71 9.82
N THR A 87 -8.23 18.80 10.34
CA THR A 87 -8.76 18.82 11.72
C THR A 87 -8.06 17.86 12.67
N VAL A 88 -7.11 17.04 12.19
CA VAL A 88 -6.42 16.03 13.01
C VAL A 88 -4.92 16.24 13.00
N GLY A 89 -4.24 15.78 14.05
CA GLY A 89 -2.79 15.77 14.13
C GLY A 89 -2.30 15.16 15.43
N GLY A 90 -1.04 14.72 15.45
CA GLY A 90 -0.43 14.08 16.60
C GLY A 90 0.79 13.26 16.20
N ILE A 91 1.17 12.35 17.10
CA ILE A 91 2.22 11.35 16.88
C ILE A 91 1.55 9.99 16.99
N PHE A 92 1.82 9.11 16.02
CA PHE A 92 1.42 7.72 16.14
C PHE A 92 2.12 7.10 17.35
N PRO A 93 1.40 6.41 18.25
CA PRO A 93 2.05 5.62 19.27
C PRO A 93 3.04 4.60 18.68
N GLU A 94 4.00 4.15 19.48
CA GLU A 94 5.15 3.32 19.07
C GLU A 94 5.09 1.88 19.61
N PRO A 95 4.13 1.04 19.20
CA PRO A 95 4.26 -0.41 19.34
C PRO A 95 5.17 -0.96 18.21
N GLU A 96 5.39 -2.28 18.17
CA GLU A 96 6.21 -2.94 17.13
C GLU A 96 5.74 -2.65 15.70
N PHE A 97 4.42 -2.59 15.46
CA PHE A 97 3.84 -2.12 14.21
C PHE A 97 2.60 -1.28 14.49
N ASN A 98 2.48 -0.12 13.85
CA ASN A 98 1.28 0.71 13.91
C ASN A 98 1.11 1.47 12.60
N GLY A 99 0.25 0.96 11.73
CA GLY A 99 0.07 1.62 10.45
C GLY A 99 -0.91 0.95 9.51
N TYR A 100 -0.59 1.05 8.22
CA TYR A 100 -1.48 0.73 7.13
C TYR A 100 -1.15 -0.62 6.51
N VAL A 101 -2.19 -1.35 6.11
CA VAL A 101 -2.07 -2.64 5.44
C VAL A 101 -2.91 -2.64 4.17
N LEU A 102 -2.25 -2.77 3.02
CA LEU A 102 -2.90 -2.97 1.73
C LEU A 102 -2.78 -4.42 1.27
N ASP A 103 -3.86 -4.94 0.72
CA ASP A 103 -3.87 -6.23 0.04
C ASP A 103 -4.85 -6.23 -1.13
N PHE A 104 -4.88 -7.32 -1.89
CA PHE A 104 -5.79 -7.51 -3.00
C PHE A 104 -6.91 -8.46 -2.59
N LEU A 105 -8.15 -8.20 -3.04
CA LEU A 105 -9.23 -9.19 -2.89
C LEU A 105 -9.02 -10.43 -3.76
N THR A 106 -8.13 -10.35 -4.73
CA THR A 106 -7.79 -11.45 -5.64
C THR A 106 -6.40 -11.97 -5.33
N ASP A 107 -6.27 -13.27 -5.11
CA ASP A 107 -5.01 -13.95 -4.74
C ASP A 107 -3.91 -13.92 -5.82
N CYS A 108 -4.22 -13.34 -6.98
CA CYS A 108 -3.43 -13.44 -8.19
C CYS A 108 -2.46 -12.24 -8.36
N VAL A 109 -2.64 -11.17 -7.58
CA VAL A 109 -1.78 -9.98 -7.68
C VAL A 109 -0.78 -9.99 -6.54
N LEU A 110 0.47 -9.70 -6.86
CA LEU A 110 1.57 -9.66 -5.90
C LEU A 110 2.22 -8.28 -5.91
N PHE A 111 2.60 -7.80 -4.72
CA PHE A 111 3.56 -6.73 -4.59
C PHE A 111 4.97 -7.32 -4.77
N ASN A 112 5.69 -6.92 -5.81
CA ASN A 112 7.09 -7.30 -6.02
C ASN A 112 8.03 -6.47 -5.13
N GLY A 113 7.59 -5.27 -4.76
CA GLY A 113 8.34 -4.34 -3.93
C GLY A 113 7.54 -3.08 -3.68
N ALA A 114 7.97 -2.34 -2.66
CA ALA A 114 7.48 -1.01 -2.35
C ALA A 114 8.59 -0.21 -1.69
N GLY A 115 8.50 1.11 -1.77
CA GLY A 115 9.44 2.02 -1.13
C GLY A 115 8.88 3.42 -1.05
N GLN A 116 9.42 4.23 -0.15
CA GLN A 116 8.99 5.61 -0.02
C GLN A 116 9.55 6.46 -1.16
N ASP A 117 8.71 7.29 -1.76
CA ASP A 117 9.12 8.37 -2.65
C ASP A 117 9.47 9.59 -1.79
N LEU A 118 10.75 9.71 -1.43
CA LEU A 118 11.27 10.78 -0.56
C LEU A 118 11.17 12.16 -1.21
N GLU A 119 11.20 12.25 -2.55
CA GLU A 119 11.09 13.53 -3.25
C GLU A 119 9.69 14.12 -3.17
N ASN A 120 8.67 13.26 -3.06
CA ASN A 120 7.27 13.66 -2.99
C ASN A 120 6.64 13.48 -1.60
N SER A 121 7.39 12.99 -0.61
CA SER A 121 6.96 12.91 0.79
C SER A 121 7.42 14.13 1.59
N THR A 122 6.70 14.48 2.66
CA THR A 122 7.10 15.55 3.60
C THR A 122 7.80 15.03 4.86
N VAL A 123 7.81 13.71 5.05
CA VAL A 123 8.46 13.02 6.17
C VAL A 123 9.25 11.84 5.64
N GLU A 124 10.27 11.40 6.37
CA GLU A 124 11.07 10.22 6.06
C GLU A 124 10.70 9.14 7.08
N LEU A 125 10.23 7.99 6.59
CA LEU A 125 9.93 6.83 7.44
C LEU A 125 11.23 6.08 7.74
N ALA A 126 11.20 5.17 8.72
CA ALA A 126 12.32 4.26 8.97
C ALA A 126 12.60 3.38 7.74
N ASP A 127 13.86 2.97 7.56
CA ASP A 127 14.33 2.21 6.39
C ASP A 127 13.54 0.90 6.16
N ASP A 128 12.99 0.31 7.23
CA ASP A 128 12.22 -0.93 7.25
C ASP A 128 10.71 -0.72 7.46
N ALA A 129 10.24 0.53 7.49
CA ALA A 129 8.83 0.84 7.72
C ALA A 129 7.91 0.38 6.58
N ILE A 130 8.44 0.22 5.36
CA ILE A 130 7.68 -0.24 4.20
C ILE A 130 8.16 -1.63 3.80
N PHE A 131 7.29 -2.62 3.91
CA PHE A 131 7.63 -4.00 3.60
C PHE A 131 6.46 -4.79 3.04
N VAL A 132 6.77 -5.85 2.30
CA VAL A 132 5.80 -6.78 1.74
C VAL A 132 5.93 -8.12 2.44
N GLU A 133 4.81 -8.63 2.95
CA GLU A 133 4.73 -9.99 3.51
C GLU A 133 3.55 -10.73 2.87
N GLY A 134 3.83 -11.86 2.22
CA GLY A 134 2.84 -12.58 1.42
C GLY A 134 2.35 -11.74 0.25
N SER A 135 1.04 -11.46 0.20
CA SER A 135 0.39 -10.60 -0.79
C SER A 135 -0.01 -9.24 -0.23
N LYS A 136 0.55 -8.86 0.92
CA LYS A 136 0.20 -7.64 1.64
C LYS A 136 1.38 -6.67 1.68
N LEU A 137 1.08 -5.39 1.50
CA LEU A 137 1.97 -4.28 1.74
C LEU A 137 1.67 -3.65 3.09
N TYR A 138 2.71 -3.45 3.89
CA TYR A 138 2.67 -2.81 5.18
C TYR A 138 3.41 -1.47 5.11
N VAL A 139 2.83 -0.45 5.73
CA VAL A 139 3.45 0.87 5.91
C VAL A 139 3.33 1.21 7.38
N ASP A 140 4.42 1.04 8.11
CA ASP A 140 4.52 1.34 9.53
C ASP A 140 4.64 2.85 9.75
N MET A 141 3.82 3.34 10.68
CA MET A 141 3.74 4.74 11.05
C MET A 141 4.14 4.94 12.52
N ALA A 142 4.57 3.90 13.24
CA ALA A 142 4.98 4.00 14.64
C ALA A 142 5.93 5.18 14.87
N GLY A 143 5.57 6.08 15.80
CA GLY A 143 6.38 7.26 16.16
C GLY A 143 6.34 8.41 15.17
N GLN A 144 5.67 8.24 14.02
CA GLN A 144 5.59 9.29 13.00
C GLN A 144 4.60 10.38 13.39
N GLU A 145 5.00 11.64 13.18
CA GLU A 145 4.09 12.79 13.23
C GLU A 145 3.10 12.75 12.06
N PHE A 146 1.82 12.91 12.39
CA PHE A 146 0.74 13.02 11.41
C PHE A 146 -0.02 14.33 11.56
N GLY A 147 -0.62 14.78 10.46
CA GLY A 147 -1.40 16.00 10.42
C GLY A 147 -1.47 16.58 9.00
N PRO A 148 -2.05 17.77 8.82
CA PRO A 148 -2.41 18.30 7.50
C PRO A 148 -1.21 18.66 6.62
N GLN A 149 -0.01 18.67 7.19
CA GLN A 149 1.25 18.91 6.50
C GLN A 149 2.06 17.62 6.27
N THR A 150 1.62 16.50 6.87
CA THR A 150 2.21 15.18 6.64
C THR A 150 1.63 14.60 5.36
N PHE A 151 2.51 14.23 4.44
CA PHE A 151 2.19 13.69 3.14
C PHE A 151 3.20 12.59 2.86
N ILE A 152 2.72 11.36 2.63
CA ILE A 152 3.57 10.19 2.41
C ILE A 152 3.19 9.59 1.08
N VAL A 153 4.20 9.36 0.24
CA VAL A 153 4.04 8.69 -1.04
C VAL A 153 4.85 7.41 -1.01
N VAL A 154 4.17 6.31 -1.30
CA VAL A 154 4.78 4.98 -1.44
C VAL A 154 4.70 4.57 -2.89
N ASP A 155 5.84 4.37 -3.53
CA ASP A 155 5.92 3.74 -4.83
C ASP A 155 5.75 2.22 -4.67
N VAL A 156 4.98 1.62 -5.56
CA VAL A 156 4.72 0.17 -5.54
C VAL A 156 5.03 -0.45 -6.90
N ASP A 157 5.66 -1.62 -6.85
CA ASP A 157 5.82 -2.51 -7.99
C ASP A 157 4.87 -3.70 -7.81
N VAL A 158 3.98 -3.90 -8.78
CA VAL A 158 2.95 -4.94 -8.76
C VAL A 158 3.09 -5.82 -9.99
N ALA A 159 2.96 -7.12 -9.79
CA ALA A 159 2.92 -8.10 -10.87
C ALA A 159 1.52 -8.66 -11.05
N ASP A 160 1.16 -8.85 -12.32
CA ASP A 160 0.14 -9.81 -12.69
C ASP A 160 0.61 -11.22 -12.40
N CYS A 161 -0.31 -12.09 -12.01
CA CYS A 161 0.05 -13.47 -11.72
C CYS A 161 0.74 -14.11 -12.92
N PRO A 162 1.80 -14.92 -12.67
CA PRO A 162 2.34 -15.79 -13.69
C PRO A 162 1.22 -16.72 -14.14
N LEU A 163 0.79 -16.55 -15.39
CA LEU A 163 -0.08 -17.53 -16.05
C LEU A 163 0.61 -18.89 -15.93
N SER A 164 -0.12 -19.86 -15.39
CA SER A 164 0.34 -21.25 -15.28
C SER A 164 0.52 -21.89 -16.65
#